data_AF-A0A7S1VIQ0-F1
#
_entry.id   AF-A0A7S1VIQ0-F1
#
_cell.length_a   1.000
_cell.length_b   1.000
_cell.length_c   1.000
_cell.angle_alpha   90.00
_cell.angle_beta   90.00
_cell.angle_gamma   90.00
#
_symmetry.space_group_name_H-M   'P 1'
#
loop_
_entity.id
_entity.type
_entity.pdbx_description
1 polymer ?
#
loop_
_entity_poly.entity_id
_entity_poly.type
_entity_poly.pdbx_seq_one_letter_code
_entity_poly.pdbx_strand_id
1 'polypeptide(L)'
;MSIGHKERKDEQSCLIAAEAANGKFGGFASTFLFYAQILSQFPNRSEEARDAARMCLRMPLPSIGMTKAQFKKVAVLGQLAEDGDNDEAAMAKLQVFYERIRQQENDEKSTATSAAEVKSPEQEAIDDANVLLDRMALKGDESKWEEVRSEVAAVYRKVGRTDMANFVDPNGASNDLSMQ
;
A
#
# COMPACT_ATOMS: atom_id res chain seq x y z
N MET A 1 -6.14 21.96 4.10
CA MET A 1 -6.21 22.56 5.44
C MET A 1 -4.87 22.48 6.18
N SER A 2 -4.23 21.31 6.28
CA SER A 2 -2.93 21.16 6.98
C SER A 2 -1.84 22.15 6.55
N ILE A 3 -1.60 22.34 5.24
CA ILE A 3 -0.59 23.29 4.72
C ILE A 3 -0.88 24.73 5.17
N GLY A 4 -2.15 25.15 5.20
CA GLY A 4 -2.53 26.49 5.66
C GLY A 4 -2.27 26.74 7.15
N HIS A 5 -2.32 25.70 7.99
CA HIS A 5 -1.89 25.80 9.40
C HIS A 5 -0.36 25.91 9.50
N LYS A 6 0.37 25.15 8.67
CA LYS A 6 1.83 25.25 8.60
C LYS A 6 2.29 26.67 8.23
N GLU A 7 1.66 27.29 7.24
CA GLU A 7 1.96 28.68 6.82
C GLU A 7 1.76 29.69 7.96
N ARG A 8 0.81 29.41 8.86
CA ARG A 8 0.55 30.21 10.07
C ARG A 8 1.44 29.84 11.26
N LYS A 9 2.41 28.94 11.06
CA LYS A 9 3.29 28.39 12.11
C LYS A 9 2.54 27.68 13.23
N ASP A 10 1.37 27.13 12.91
CA ASP A 10 0.54 26.33 13.81
C ASP A 10 0.84 24.84 13.56
N GLU A 11 1.88 24.33 14.22
CA GLU A 11 2.31 22.93 14.12
C GLU A 11 1.19 21.96 14.54
N GLN A 12 0.53 22.22 15.67
CA GLN A 12 -0.46 21.31 16.24
C GLN A 12 -1.64 21.13 15.30
N SER A 13 -2.26 22.21 14.82
CA SER A 13 -3.38 22.09 13.88
C SER A 13 -2.94 21.52 12.54
N CYS A 14 -1.69 21.78 12.12
CA CYS A 14 -1.13 21.20 10.89
C CYS A 14 -1.04 19.67 10.99
N LEU A 15 -0.48 19.15 12.09
CA LEU A 15 -0.33 17.72 12.34
C LEU A 15 -1.67 17.04 12.56
N ILE A 16 -2.56 17.60 13.40
CA ILE A 16 -3.91 17.07 13.62
C ILE A 16 -4.68 16.98 12.30
N ALA A 17 -4.62 18.02 11.47
CA ALA A 17 -5.31 18.01 10.18
C ALA A 17 -4.72 16.99 9.19
N ALA A 18 -3.40 16.72 9.25
CA ALA A 18 -2.76 15.72 8.42
C ALA A 18 -3.08 14.30 8.88
N GLU A 19 -2.99 14.02 10.18
CA GLU A 19 -3.33 12.73 10.77
C GLU A 19 -4.81 12.38 10.59
N ALA A 20 -5.71 13.37 10.74
CA ALA A 20 -7.14 13.16 10.54
C ALA A 20 -7.49 12.68 9.12
N ALA A 21 -6.63 12.89 8.12
CA ALA A 21 -6.82 12.34 6.79
C ALA A 21 -6.67 10.81 6.76
N ASN A 22 -5.78 10.25 7.59
CA ASN A 22 -5.56 8.80 7.68
C ASN A 22 -6.81 8.07 8.19
N GLY A 23 -7.56 8.68 9.11
CA GLY A 23 -8.82 8.12 9.62
C GLY A 23 -9.99 8.24 8.64
N LYS A 24 -9.99 9.24 7.76
CA LYS A 24 -11.08 9.47 6.79
C LYS A 24 -10.94 8.64 5.53
N PHE A 25 -9.71 8.40 5.08
CA PHE A 25 -9.39 7.59 3.91
C PHE A 25 -8.65 6.33 4.34
N GLY A 26 -9.30 5.54 5.20
CA GLY A 26 -8.75 4.27 5.66
C GLY A 26 -8.37 3.36 4.48
N GLY A 27 -7.19 2.76 4.55
CA GLY A 27 -6.68 1.88 3.50
C GLY A 27 -5.97 2.59 2.33
N PHE A 28 -5.81 3.92 2.36
CA PHE A 28 -5.02 4.66 1.36
C PHE A 28 -3.66 5.09 1.91
N ALA A 29 -2.58 4.50 1.40
CA ALA A 29 -1.21 4.78 1.81
C ALA A 29 -0.77 6.23 1.54
N SER A 30 -1.35 6.90 0.52
CA SER A 30 -1.02 8.28 0.17
C SER A 30 -1.23 9.27 1.31
N THR A 31 -2.21 9.03 2.20
CA THR A 31 -2.45 9.92 3.35
C THR A 31 -1.34 9.79 4.39
N PHE A 32 -0.82 8.57 4.58
CA PHE A 32 0.34 8.33 5.44
C PHE A 32 1.62 8.92 4.86
N LEU A 33 1.79 8.86 3.53
CA LEU A 33 2.91 9.52 2.86
C LEU A 33 2.82 11.04 3.04
N PHE A 34 1.64 11.62 2.84
CA PHE A 34 1.41 13.04 3.11
C PHE A 34 1.73 13.40 4.56
N TYR A 35 1.27 12.59 5.52
CA TYR A 35 1.53 12.83 6.94
C TYR A 35 3.03 12.74 7.27
N ALA A 36 3.72 11.71 6.79
CA ALA A 36 5.17 11.54 6.96
C ALA A 36 5.94 12.75 6.39
N GLN A 37 5.52 13.27 5.23
CA GLN A 37 6.11 14.46 4.63
C GLN A 37 5.90 15.70 5.50
N ILE A 38 4.73 15.87 6.12
CA ILE A 38 4.48 17.00 7.01
C ILE A 38 5.35 16.88 8.27
N LEU A 39 5.39 15.71 8.89
CA LEU A 39 6.23 15.44 10.07
C LEU A 39 7.71 15.74 9.78
N SER A 40 8.23 15.33 8.62
CA SER A 40 9.63 15.56 8.26
C SER A 40 10.01 17.04 8.07
N GLN A 41 9.04 17.96 8.08
CA GLN A 41 9.25 19.40 7.96
C GLN A 41 9.37 20.11 9.32
N PHE A 42 9.12 19.39 10.43
CA PHE A 42 9.21 19.92 11.79
C PHE A 42 10.44 19.35 12.53
N PRO A 43 11.07 20.13 13.43
CA PRO A 43 12.19 19.64 14.23
C PRO A 43 11.74 18.54 15.20
N ASN A 44 12.62 17.57 15.49
CA ASN A 44 12.40 16.48 16.46
C ASN A 44 11.23 15.52 16.15
N ARG A 45 10.75 15.47 14.90
CA ARG A 45 9.68 14.57 14.46
C ARG A 45 10.16 13.46 13.50
N SER A 46 11.47 13.24 13.42
CA SER A 46 12.06 12.30 12.46
C SER A 46 11.63 10.86 12.70
N GLU A 47 11.45 10.44 13.96
CA GLU A 47 10.97 9.09 14.30
C GLU A 47 9.51 8.90 13.91
N GLU A 48 8.64 9.88 14.21
CA GLU A 48 7.24 9.87 13.79
C GLU A 48 7.11 9.87 12.27
N ALA A 49 7.91 10.67 11.57
CA ALA A 49 7.93 10.70 10.10
C ALA A 49 8.33 9.33 9.52
N ARG A 50 9.34 8.69 10.10
CA ARG A 50 9.79 7.36 9.71
C ARG A 50 8.70 6.32 9.92
N ASP A 51 8.05 6.34 11.07
CA ASP A 51 7.03 5.34 11.40
C ASP A 51 5.78 5.53 10.54
N ALA A 52 5.36 6.77 10.27
CA ALA A 52 4.30 7.08 9.31
C ALA A 52 4.64 6.62 7.88
N ALA A 53 5.89 6.82 7.44
CA ALA A 53 6.34 6.35 6.13
C ALA A 53 6.34 4.82 6.04
N ARG A 54 6.81 4.11 7.07
CA ARG A 54 6.74 2.64 7.13
C ARG A 54 5.30 2.13 7.18
N MET A 55 4.38 2.91 7.75
CA MET A 55 2.97 2.60 7.74
C MET A 55 2.37 2.63 6.32
N CYS A 56 2.93 3.42 5.39
CA CYS A 56 2.55 3.34 3.98
C CYS A 56 2.76 1.93 3.39
N LEU A 57 3.78 1.21 3.87
CA LEU A 57 4.19 -0.09 3.34
C LEU A 57 3.38 -1.27 3.89
N ARG A 58 2.52 -1.05 4.89
CA ARG A 58 1.50 -2.04 5.30
C ARG A 58 0.10 -1.69 4.81
N MET A 59 -0.02 -0.66 3.98
CA MET A 59 -1.23 -0.34 3.24
C MET A 59 -1.05 -0.84 1.79
N PRO A 60 -2.13 -1.00 1.00
CA PRO A 60 -2.01 -1.38 -0.41
C PRO A 60 -1.07 -0.42 -1.15
N LEU A 61 0.07 -0.90 -1.65
CA LEU A 61 1.12 -0.09 -2.23
C LEU A 61 0.68 0.71 -3.47
N PRO A 62 -0.23 0.25 -4.35
CA PRO A 62 -0.75 1.08 -5.44
C PRO A 62 -1.38 2.39 -4.94
N SER A 63 -1.82 2.44 -3.68
CA SER A 63 -2.42 3.65 -3.09
C SER A 63 -1.39 4.63 -2.53
N ILE A 64 -0.08 4.35 -2.61
CA ILE A 64 0.99 5.31 -2.26
C ILE A 64 1.00 6.46 -3.28
N GLY A 65 0.87 6.12 -4.56
CA GLY A 65 0.99 7.04 -5.67
C GLY A 65 1.25 6.34 -7.00
N MET A 66 1.37 7.13 -8.07
CA MET A 66 1.52 6.65 -9.44
C MET A 66 2.95 6.73 -9.98
N THR A 67 3.90 7.26 -9.22
CA THR A 67 5.28 7.50 -9.70
C THR A 67 6.34 6.89 -8.79
N LYS A 68 7.47 6.45 -9.38
CA LYS A 68 8.65 5.98 -8.64
C LYS A 68 9.15 7.00 -7.62
N ALA A 69 9.07 8.30 -7.93
CA ALA A 69 9.42 9.37 -7.01
C ALA A 69 8.62 9.31 -5.69
N GLN A 70 7.33 8.92 -5.71
CA GLN A 70 6.53 8.77 -4.49
C GLN A 70 6.99 7.57 -3.67
N PHE A 71 7.29 6.45 -4.32
CA PHE A 71 7.85 5.26 -3.66
C PHE A 71 9.25 5.53 -3.09
N LYS A 72 10.15 6.15 -3.86
CA LYS A 72 11.45 6.60 -3.37
C LYS A 72 11.29 7.50 -2.14
N LYS A 73 10.32 8.41 -2.16
CA LYS A 73 10.07 9.29 -1.02
C LYS A 73 9.60 8.54 0.22
N VAL A 74 8.77 7.50 0.08
CA VAL A 74 8.45 6.57 1.18
C VAL A 74 9.71 5.86 1.67
N ALA A 75 10.55 5.36 0.76
CA ALA A 75 11.78 4.66 1.12
C ALA A 75 12.75 5.56 1.91
N VAL A 76 12.94 6.81 1.48
CA VAL A 76 13.82 7.78 2.15
C VAL A 76 13.25 8.18 3.50
N LEU A 77 11.98 8.58 3.57
CA LEU A 77 11.34 8.96 4.85
C LEU A 77 11.32 7.78 5.83
N GLY A 78 11.08 6.56 5.34
CA GLY A 78 11.10 5.32 6.11
C GLY A 78 12.50 4.84 6.51
N GLN A 79 13.55 5.57 6.14
CA GLN A 79 14.96 5.25 6.39
C GLN A 79 15.34 3.86 5.85
N LEU A 80 14.80 3.52 4.68
CA LEU A 80 15.11 2.30 3.92
C LEU A 80 16.09 2.59 2.79
N ALA A 81 16.04 3.82 2.25
CA ALA A 81 16.89 4.34 1.20
C ALA A 81 17.51 5.67 1.62
N GLU A 82 18.58 6.06 0.95
CA GLU A 82 19.23 7.36 1.09
C GLU A 82 18.71 8.33 0.02
N ASP A 83 18.74 9.63 0.29
CA ASP A 83 18.26 10.64 -0.66
C ASP A 83 19.02 10.61 -2.00
N GLY A 84 20.30 10.20 -1.94
CA GLY A 84 21.19 10.03 -3.09
C GLY A 84 20.99 8.74 -3.90
N ASP A 85 20.18 7.78 -3.42
CA ASP A 85 19.86 6.59 -4.21
C ASP A 85 19.09 7.01 -5.48
N ASN A 86 19.34 6.36 -6.61
CA ASN A 86 18.45 6.49 -7.77
C ASN A 86 17.13 5.74 -7.52
N ASP A 87 16.16 5.92 -8.43
CA ASP A 87 14.84 5.32 -8.27
C ASP A 87 14.91 3.79 -8.21
N GLU A 88 15.75 3.16 -9.02
CA GLU A 88 15.91 1.70 -9.06
C GLU A 88 16.45 1.15 -7.74
N ALA A 89 17.49 1.77 -7.17
CA ALA A 89 18.07 1.37 -5.89
C ALA A 89 17.08 1.56 -4.73
N ALA A 90 16.33 2.67 -4.73
CA ALA A 90 15.31 2.92 -3.71
C ALA A 90 14.16 1.91 -3.79
N MET A 91 13.69 1.58 -5.01
CA MET A 91 12.65 0.58 -5.25
C MET A 91 13.11 -0.82 -4.80
N ALA A 92 14.35 -1.22 -5.10
CA ALA A 92 14.89 -2.50 -4.66
C ALA A 92 14.96 -2.63 -3.13
N LYS A 93 15.39 -1.59 -2.43
CA LYS A 93 15.41 -1.57 -0.95
C LYS A 93 14.00 -1.64 -0.36
N LEU A 94 13.05 -0.94 -0.98
CA LEU A 94 11.64 -0.96 -0.59
C LEU A 94 11.00 -2.34 -0.81
N GLN A 95 11.31 -3.03 -1.92
CA GLN A 95 10.90 -4.41 -2.20
C GLN A 95 11.35 -5.37 -1.08
N VAL A 96 12.64 -5.32 -0.70
CA VAL A 96 13.19 -6.18 0.37
C VAL A 96 12.46 -5.95 1.70
N PHE A 97 12.17 -4.68 2.03
CA PHE A 97 11.45 -4.37 3.26
C PHE A 97 9.99 -4.84 3.21
N TYR A 98 9.32 -4.64 2.08
CA TYR A 98 7.96 -5.13 1.86
C TYR A 98 7.87 -6.66 2.01
N GLU A 99 8.78 -7.41 1.41
CA GLU A 99 8.84 -8.87 1.54
C GLU A 99 9.04 -9.31 2.99
N ARG A 100 9.86 -8.59 3.76
CA ARG A 100 10.03 -8.84 5.19
C ARG A 100 8.74 -8.61 5.98
N ILE A 101 7.99 -7.54 5.68
CA ILE A 101 6.67 -7.31 6.31
C ILE A 101 5.73 -8.47 5.99
N ARG A 102 5.64 -8.87 4.71
CA ARG A 102 4.75 -9.96 4.30
C ARG A 102 5.13 -11.30 4.92
N GLN A 103 6.43 -11.56 5.08
CA GLN A 103 6.88 -12.75 5.80
C GLN A 103 6.43 -12.73 7.27
N GLN A 104 6.59 -11.59 7.95
CA GLN A 104 6.14 -11.44 9.34
C GLN A 104 4.63 -11.63 9.49
N GLU A 105 3.82 -11.03 8.60
CA GLU A 105 2.37 -11.20 8.61
C GLU A 105 1.93 -12.66 8.35
N ASN A 106 2.66 -13.37 7.49
CA ASN A 106 2.41 -14.79 7.24
C ASN A 106 2.81 -15.67 8.44
N ASP A 107 3.92 -15.37 9.10
CA ASP A 107 4.34 -16.07 10.32
C ASP A 107 3.30 -15.86 11.43
N GLU A 108 2.82 -14.62 11.62
CA GLU A 108 1.73 -14.30 12.56
C GLU A 108 0.44 -15.09 12.23
N LYS A 109 0.05 -15.12 10.94
CA LYS A 109 -1.09 -15.92 10.45
C LYS A 109 -0.93 -17.41 10.80
N SER A 110 0.27 -17.96 10.68
CA SER A 110 0.54 -19.37 10.98
C SER A 110 0.41 -19.72 12.47
N THR A 111 0.51 -18.71 13.34
CA THR A 111 0.41 -18.84 14.81
C THR A 111 -0.95 -18.41 15.37
N ALA A 112 -1.87 -17.93 14.53
CA ALA A 112 -3.22 -17.55 14.92
C ALA A 112 -3.96 -18.77 15.50
N THR A 113 -4.40 -18.67 16.76
CA THR A 113 -5.07 -19.79 17.47
C THR A 113 -6.49 -19.45 17.88
N SER A 114 -6.88 -18.18 17.84
CA SER A 114 -8.25 -17.77 18.15
C SER A 114 -9.09 -17.55 16.88
N ALA A 115 -10.38 -17.84 16.99
CA ALA A 115 -11.32 -17.61 15.88
C ALA A 115 -11.44 -16.13 15.46
N ALA A 116 -11.02 -15.19 16.32
CA ALA A 116 -10.97 -13.77 15.99
C ALA A 116 -9.72 -13.39 15.16
N GLU A 117 -8.67 -14.20 15.20
CA GLU A 117 -7.44 -14.01 14.43
C GLU A 117 -7.46 -14.76 13.09
N VAL A 118 -8.31 -15.79 12.97
CA VAL A 118 -8.49 -16.54 11.72
C VAL A 118 -9.27 -15.69 10.73
N LYS A 119 -8.62 -15.31 9.63
CA LYS A 119 -9.23 -14.57 8.53
C LYS A 119 -10.28 -15.43 7.82
N SER A 120 -11.40 -14.81 7.45
CA SER A 120 -12.39 -15.44 6.57
C SER A 120 -11.81 -15.65 5.16
N PRO A 121 -12.34 -16.61 4.37
CA PRO A 121 -11.88 -16.84 2.99
C PRO A 121 -11.93 -15.57 2.13
N GLU A 122 -12.91 -14.69 2.35
CA GLU A 122 -13.01 -13.43 1.61
C GLU A 122 -11.91 -12.44 1.99
N GLN A 123 -11.55 -12.35 3.27
CA GLN A 123 -10.43 -11.52 3.73
C GLN A 123 -9.10 -12.04 3.19
N GLU A 124 -8.90 -13.36 3.15
CA GLU A 124 -7.71 -13.96 2.55
C GLU A 124 -7.63 -13.67 1.04
N ALA A 125 -8.75 -13.76 0.32
CA ALA A 125 -8.79 -13.42 -1.10
C ALA A 125 -8.49 -11.93 -1.35
N ILE A 126 -8.95 -11.03 -0.48
CA ILE A 126 -8.59 -9.61 -0.56
C ILE A 126 -7.09 -9.41 -0.33
N ASP A 127 -6.50 -10.11 0.65
CA ASP A 127 -5.06 -10.04 0.91
C ASP A 127 -4.24 -10.58 -0.26
N ASP A 128 -4.62 -11.73 -0.82
CA ASP A 128 -3.97 -12.33 -1.99
C ASP A 128 -4.04 -11.40 -3.21
N ALA A 129 -5.21 -10.79 -3.46
CA ALA A 129 -5.36 -9.78 -4.51
C ALA A 129 -4.46 -8.56 -4.26
N ASN A 130 -4.40 -8.05 -3.02
CA ASN A 130 -3.52 -6.94 -2.66
C ASN A 130 -2.04 -7.30 -2.87
N VAL A 131 -1.61 -8.51 -2.54
CA VAL A 131 -0.23 -8.95 -2.76
C VAL A 131 0.15 -8.91 -4.24
N LEU A 132 -0.77 -9.32 -5.12
CA LEU A 132 -0.57 -9.24 -6.58
C LEU A 132 -0.41 -7.78 -7.03
N LEU A 133 -1.29 -6.89 -6.56
CA LEU A 133 -1.26 -5.47 -6.87
C LEU A 133 -0.01 -4.77 -6.32
N ASP A 134 0.42 -5.13 -5.11
CA ASP A 134 1.59 -4.57 -4.45
C ASP A 134 2.88 -4.92 -5.21
N ARG A 135 3.04 -6.19 -5.59
CA ARG A 135 4.15 -6.63 -6.44
C ARG A 135 4.13 -5.93 -7.79
N MET A 136 2.95 -5.77 -8.36
CA MET A 136 2.76 -5.03 -9.61
C MET A 136 3.22 -3.57 -9.44
N ALA A 137 2.84 -2.88 -8.36
CA ALA A 137 3.26 -1.50 -8.10
C ALA A 137 4.78 -1.36 -7.90
N LEU A 138 5.43 -2.35 -7.26
CA LEU A 138 6.87 -2.34 -7.02
C LEU A 138 7.73 -2.52 -8.29
N LYS A 139 7.16 -3.03 -9.38
CA LYS A 139 7.83 -3.06 -10.69
C LYS A 139 7.98 -1.66 -11.33
N GLY A 140 7.29 -0.64 -10.83
CA GLY A 140 7.37 0.72 -11.36
C GLY A 140 6.89 0.81 -12.82
N ASP A 141 7.65 1.45 -13.70
CA ASP A 141 7.25 1.72 -15.10
C ASP A 141 7.13 0.45 -15.97
N GLU A 142 7.69 -0.67 -15.52
CA GLU A 142 7.54 -1.98 -16.19
C GLU A 142 6.22 -2.67 -15.83
N SER A 143 5.48 -2.10 -14.88
CA SER A 143 4.19 -2.60 -14.40
C SER A 143 3.11 -2.43 -15.45
N LYS A 144 2.44 -3.53 -15.80
CA LYS A 144 1.27 -3.52 -16.68
C LYS A 144 0.10 -4.17 -15.97
N TRP A 145 -1.01 -3.44 -15.90
CA TRP A 145 -2.26 -3.92 -15.33
C TRP A 145 -2.73 -5.22 -16.00
N GLU A 146 -2.51 -5.31 -17.31
CA GLU A 146 -2.87 -6.43 -18.16
C GLU A 146 -2.21 -7.74 -17.72
N GLU A 147 -1.01 -7.67 -17.14
CA GLU A 147 -0.26 -8.85 -16.72
C GLU A 147 -0.84 -9.49 -15.45
N VAL A 148 -1.53 -8.71 -14.61
CA VAL A 148 -1.96 -9.17 -13.28
C VAL A 148 -3.49 -9.28 -13.14
N ARG A 149 -4.27 -8.56 -13.95
CA ARG A 149 -5.74 -8.50 -13.82
C ARG A 149 -6.41 -9.87 -13.85
N SER A 150 -5.95 -10.79 -14.70
CA SER A 150 -6.55 -12.12 -14.80
C SER A 150 -6.31 -12.97 -13.55
N GLU A 151 -5.13 -12.83 -12.93
CA GLU A 151 -4.80 -13.50 -11.68
C GLU A 151 -5.62 -12.93 -10.51
N VAL A 152 -5.77 -11.61 -10.44
CA VAL A 152 -6.62 -10.94 -9.42
C VAL A 152 -8.08 -11.37 -9.59
N ALA A 153 -8.59 -11.42 -10.82
CA ALA A 153 -9.95 -11.89 -11.07
C ALA A 153 -10.14 -13.36 -10.65
N ALA A 154 -9.14 -14.22 -10.89
CA ALA A 154 -9.18 -15.61 -10.44
C ALA A 154 -9.24 -15.74 -8.91
N VAL A 155 -8.55 -14.88 -8.16
CA VAL A 155 -8.64 -14.83 -6.69
C VAL A 155 -10.07 -14.53 -6.24
N TYR A 156 -10.72 -13.52 -6.82
CA TYR A 156 -12.12 -13.20 -6.48
C TYR A 156 -13.10 -14.30 -6.87
N ARG A 157 -12.92 -14.97 -8.02
CA ARG A 157 -13.78 -16.09 -8.45
C ARG A 157 -13.74 -17.26 -7.46
N LYS A 158 -12.57 -17.58 -6.91
CA LYS A 158 -12.41 -18.68 -5.94
C LYS A 158 -13.29 -18.54 -4.70
N VAL A 159 -13.64 -17.32 -4.33
CA VAL A 159 -14.51 -17.03 -3.17
C VAL A 159 -15.92 -16.58 -3.59
N GLY A 160 -16.31 -16.80 -4.84
CA GLY A 160 -17.65 -16.50 -5.35
C GLY A 160 -17.91 -15.01 -5.64
N ARG A 161 -16.90 -14.14 -5.57
CA ARG A 161 -16.98 -12.69 -5.85
C ARG A 161 -16.89 -12.41 -7.36
N THR A 162 -17.85 -12.97 -8.09
CA THR A 162 -17.89 -12.95 -9.56
C THR A 162 -18.07 -11.54 -10.13
N ASP A 163 -18.81 -10.69 -9.43
CA ASP A 163 -18.97 -9.27 -9.74
C ASP A 163 -17.62 -8.53 -9.75
N MET A 164 -16.81 -8.73 -8.70
CA MET A 164 -15.47 -8.15 -8.59
C MET A 164 -14.51 -8.73 -9.64
N ALA A 165 -14.57 -10.05 -9.86
CA ALA A 165 -13.76 -10.70 -10.89
C ALA A 165 -14.04 -10.14 -12.30
N ASN A 166 -15.32 -9.94 -12.63
CA ASN A 166 -15.72 -9.40 -13.93
C ASN A 166 -15.42 -7.91 -14.06
N PHE A 167 -15.44 -7.16 -12.95
CA PHE A 167 -14.99 -5.77 -12.95
C PHE A 167 -13.49 -5.66 -13.26
N VAL A 168 -12.68 -6.50 -12.62
CA VAL A 168 -11.22 -6.53 -12.76
C VAL A 168 -10.79 -7.05 -14.14
N ASP A 169 -11.41 -8.13 -14.60
CA ASP A 169 -11.16 -8.72 -15.91
C ASP A 169 -12.44 -8.92 -16.72
N PRO A 170 -12.97 -7.84 -17.34
CA PRO A 170 -14.20 -7.89 -18.13
C PRO A 170 -14.17 -8.90 -19.29
N ASN A 171 -12.98 -9.16 -19.84
CA ASN A 171 -12.81 -10.06 -20.99
C ASN A 171 -12.75 -11.54 -20.58
N GLY A 172 -12.43 -11.83 -19.31
CA GLY A 172 -12.44 -13.20 -18.79
C GLY A 172 -13.84 -13.79 -18.68
N ALA A 173 -14.87 -12.95 -18.45
CA ALA A 173 -16.27 -13.37 -18.34
C ALA A 173 -16.81 -13.99 -19.65
N SER A 174 -16.33 -13.50 -20.81
CA SER A 174 -16.73 -13.99 -22.13
C SER A 174 -16.25 -15.41 -22.45
N ASN A 175 -15.17 -15.89 -21.83
CA ASN A 175 -14.66 -17.24 -22.06
C ASN A 175 -15.45 -18.31 -21.29
N ASP A 176 -16.01 -17.99 -20.12
CA ASP A 176 -16.79 -18.94 -19.31
C ASP A 176 -18.17 -19.25 -19.94
N LEU A 177 -18.75 -18.33 -20.71
CA LEU A 177 -20.01 -18.54 -21.44
C LEU A 177 -19.85 -19.42 -22.70
N SER A 178 -18.61 -19.69 -23.13
CA SER A 178 -18.33 -20.55 -24.29
C SER A 178 -18.11 -22.03 -23.95
N MET A 179 -18.16 -22.38 -22.65
CA MET A 179 -17.98 -23.74 -22.13
C MET A 179 -19.26 -24.32 -21.49
N GLN A 180 -20.41 -23.68 -21.67
CA GLN A 180 -21.75 -24.23 -21.36
C GLN A 180 -22.49 -24.58 -22.65
#